data_AF-A0A0M3AA91-F1
#
_entry.id   AF-A0A0M3AA91-F1
#
_cell.length_a   1.000
_cell.length_b   1.000
_cell.length_c   1.000
_cell.angle_alpha   90.00
_cell.angle_beta   90.00
_cell.angle_gamma   90.00
#
_symmetry.space_group_name_H-M   'P 1'
#
loop_
_entity.id
_entity.type
_entity.pdbx_description
1 polymer ?
#
loop_
_entity_poly.entity_id
_entity_poly.type
_entity_poly.pdbx_seq_one_letter_code
_entity_poly.pdbx_strand_id
1 'polypeptide(L)' 'MTKSIPGILTLPLEKQRKIAKEDGYGDDLEAWQSEMQKSHDEAQAHIASLKTVSYDSLTPEQKLTQDRWQRKVDSGNPVQ' A
#
# COMPACT_ATOMS: atom_id res chain seq x y z
N MET A 1 -17.55 1.56 -9.80
CA MET A 1 -17.55 1.25 -8.35
C MET A 1 -16.40 0.29 -8.08
N THR A 2 -15.19 0.81 -7.83
CA THR A 2 -14.03 -0.02 -7.50
C THR A 2 -14.13 -0.43 -6.03
N LYS A 3 -14.76 -1.59 -5.79
CA LYS A 3 -14.62 -2.32 -4.53
C LYS A 3 -13.17 -2.79 -4.46
N SER A 4 -12.37 -2.19 -3.60
CA SER A 4 -11.18 -2.85 -3.10
C SER A 4 -10.77 -2.22 -1.79
N ILE A 5 -11.21 -2.83 -0.70
CA ILE A 5 -10.36 -2.99 0.48
C ILE A 5 -9.82 -4.42 0.35
N PRO A 6 -8.70 -4.68 -0.35
CA PRO A 6 -8.14 -6.02 -0.42
C PRO A 6 -7.11 -6.17 0.71
N GLY A 7 -7.30 -7.17 1.57
CA GLY A 7 -6.28 -7.56 2.52
C GLY A 7 -6.85 -8.24 3.75
N ILE A 8 -7.28 -7.45 4.73
CA ILE A 8 -7.53 -7.94 6.10
C ILE A 8 -8.95 -7.66 6.61
N LEU A 9 -9.58 -6.57 6.16
CA LEU A 9 -10.95 -6.17 6.54
C LEU A 9 -12.05 -6.95 5.79
N THR A 10 -11.69 -7.73 4.77
CA THR A 10 -12.62 -8.62 4.06
C THR A 10 -12.62 -10.05 4.61
N LEU A 11 -11.76 -10.34 5.60
CA LEU A 11 -11.74 -11.63 6.28
C LEU A 11 -13.04 -11.83 7.09
N PRO A 12 -13.45 -13.07 7.39
CA PRO A 12 -14.53 -13.33 8.33
C PRO A 12 -14.30 -12.63 9.68
N LEU A 13 -15.37 -12.14 10.32
CA LEU A 13 -15.30 -11.39 11.58
C LEU A 13 -14.53 -12.12 12.69
N GLU A 14 -14.64 -13.45 12.77
CA GLU A 14 -13.89 -14.26 13.73
C GLU A 14 -12.37 -14.16 13.52
N LYS A 15 -11.92 -14.15 12.26
CA LYS A 15 -10.50 -13.97 11.94
C LYS A 15 -10.04 -12.55 12.25
N GLN A 16 -10.86 -11.55 11.96
CA GLN A 16 -10.55 -10.16 12.30
C GLN A 16 -10.42 -9.98 13.82
N ARG A 17 -11.32 -10.57 14.62
CA ARG A 17 -11.22 -10.54 16.10
C ARG A 17 -9.95 -11.22 16.61
N LYS A 18 -9.55 -12.34 16.00
CA LYS A 18 -8.31 -13.02 16.36
C LYS A 18 -7.10 -12.12 16.08
N ILE A 19 -7.04 -11.50 14.91
CA ILE A 19 -5.95 -10.61 14.52
C ILE A 19 -5.93 -9.36 15.40
N ALA A 20 -7.07 -8.73 15.66
CA ALA A 20 -7.17 -7.59 16.59
C ALA A 20 -6.60 -7.92 17.98
N LYS A 21 -6.86 -9.13 18.49
CA LYS A 21 -6.26 -9.62 19.75
C LYS A 21 -4.75 -9.77 19.66
N GLU A 22 -4.26 -10.36 18.57
CA GLU A 22 -2.82 -10.54 18.31
C GLU A 22 -2.09 -9.20 18.15
N ASP A 23 -2.75 -8.21 17.56
CA ASP A 23 -2.26 -6.84 17.36
C ASP A 23 -2.35 -5.96 18.62
N GLY A 24 -2.87 -6.50 19.74
CA GLY A 24 -2.91 -5.82 21.04
C GLY A 24 -4.16 -4.98 21.30
N TYR A 25 -5.18 -5.05 20.44
CA TYR A 25 -6.46 -4.34 20.61
C TYR A 25 -7.43 -5.05 21.55
N GLY A 26 -7.11 -6.27 21.99
CA GLY A 26 -7.97 -7.04 22.88
C GLY A 26 -9.34 -7.30 22.24
N ASP A 27 -10.41 -6.87 22.91
CA ASP A 27 -11.78 -7.01 22.39
C ASP A 27 -12.26 -5.80 21.56
N ASP A 28 -11.41 -4.76 21.40
CA ASP A 28 -11.74 -3.56 20.63
C ASP A 28 -11.50 -3.77 19.13
N LEU A 29 -12.41 -4.54 18.52
CA LEU A 29 -12.38 -4.79 17.08
C LEU A 29 -12.59 -3.51 16.26
N GLU A 30 -13.40 -2.58 16.77
CA GLU A 30 -13.75 -1.36 16.04
C GLU A 30 -12.54 -0.42 15.91
N ALA A 31 -11.76 -0.25 16.99
CA ALA A 31 -10.51 0.49 16.95
C ALA A 31 -9.52 -0.14 15.96
N TRP A 32 -9.37 -1.47 15.99
CA TRP A 32 -8.50 -2.18 15.04
C TRP A 32 -8.96 -1.99 13.59
N GLN A 33 -10.26 -2.15 13.31
CA GLN A 33 -10.81 -1.96 11.96
C GLN A 33 -10.58 -0.53 11.44
N SER A 34 -10.77 0.46 12.32
CA SER A 34 -10.54 1.88 12.01
C SER A 34 -9.08 2.16 11.66
N GLU A 35 -8.13 1.62 12.44
CA GLU A 35 -6.70 1.79 12.15
C GLU A 35 -6.28 1.11 10.84
N MET A 36 -6.76 -0.11 10.59
CA MET A 36 -6.50 -0.82 9.33
C MET A 36 -7.06 -0.07 8.12
N GLN A 37 -8.25 0.53 8.25
CA GLN A 37 -8.84 1.34 7.18
C GLN A 37 -8.02 2.60 6.94
N LYS A 38 -7.61 3.30 8.01
CA LYS A 38 -6.77 4.49 7.91
C LYS A 38 -5.43 4.19 7.23
N SER A 39 -4.75 3.12 7.67
CA SER A 39 -3.47 2.69 7.09
C SER A 39 -3.60 2.35 5.61
N HIS A 40 -4.69 1.66 5.23
CA HIS A 40 -5.00 1.37 3.84
C HIS A 40 -5.21 2.64 3.01
N ASP A 41 -5.97 3.60 3.53
CA ASP A 41 -6.25 4.85 2.81
C ASP A 41 -5.00 5.72 2.66
N GLU A 42 -4.14 5.76 3.68
CA GLU A 42 -2.83 6.42 3.63
C GLU A 42 -1.92 5.76 2.58
N ALA A 43 -1.87 4.42 2.54
CA ALA A 43 -1.10 3.68 1.55
C ALA A 43 -1.63 3.92 0.12
N GLN A 44 -2.96 3.94 -0.06
CA GLN A 44 -3.57 4.26 -1.35
C GLN A 44 -3.27 5.71 -1.78
N ALA A 45 -3.36 6.67 -0.86
CA ALA A 45 -3.01 8.06 -1.13
C ALA A 45 -1.53 8.21 -1.50
N HIS A 46 -0.63 7.48 -0.84
CA HIS A 46 0.79 7.47 -1.16
C HIS A 46 1.07 6.84 -2.52
N ILE A 47 0.43 5.72 -2.86
CA ILE A 47 0.55 5.11 -4.19
C ILE A 47 0.01 6.06 -5.27
N ALA A 48 -1.11 6.73 -5.00
CA ALA A 48 -1.65 7.73 -5.92
C ALA A 48 -0.69 8.90 -6.11
N SER A 49 -0.07 9.42 -5.04
CA SER A 49 0.92 10.50 -5.14
C SER A 49 2.14 10.08 -5.96
N LEU A 50 2.65 8.87 -5.77
CA LEU A 50 3.74 8.32 -6.59
C LEU A 50 3.35 8.19 -8.07
N LYS A 51 2.10 7.80 -8.38
CA LYS A 51 1.60 7.75 -9.77
C LYS A 51 1.43 9.14 -10.40
N THR A 52 1.23 10.19 -9.59
CA THR A 52 1.07 11.56 -10.09
C THR A 52 2.37 12.26 -10.39
N VAL A 53 3.52 11.72 -9.97
CA VAL A 53 4.84 12.25 -10.35
C VAL A 53 5.06 12.00 -11.84
N SER A 54 4.85 13.03 -12.65
CA SER A 54 5.14 12.99 -14.08
C SER A 54 6.65 12.93 -14.29
N TYR A 55 7.12 12.08 -15.20
CA TYR A 55 8.52 12.02 -15.61
C TYR A 55 9.05 13.41 -15.95
N ASP A 56 8.25 14.26 -16.60
CA ASP A 56 8.66 15.60 -17.02
C ASP A 56 8.97 16.55 -15.86
N SER A 57 8.36 16.30 -14.70
CA SER A 57 8.57 17.09 -13.48
C SER A 57 9.82 16.71 -12.68
N LEU A 58 10.52 15.64 -13.09
CA LEU A 58 11.73 15.16 -12.43
C LEU A 58 12.98 15.91 -12.87
N THR A 59 13.96 16.01 -11.96
CA THR A 59 15.31 16.48 -12.31
C THR A 59 16.00 15.49 -13.26
N PRO A 60 17.02 15.93 -14.03
CA PRO A 60 17.77 15.03 -14.91
C PRO A 60 18.32 13.78 -14.21
N GLU A 61 18.80 13.91 -12.97
CA GLU A 61 19.32 12.78 -12.18
C GLU A 61 18.22 11.80 -11.74
N GLN A 62 17.05 12.32 -11.39
CA GLN A 62 15.88 11.51 -11.03
C GLN A 62 15.34 10.76 -12.26
N LYS A 63 15.31 11.40 -13.43
CA LYS A 63 14.96 10.77 -14.72
C LYS A 63 15.87 9.59 -15.04
N LEU A 64 17.19 9.79 -14.96
CA LEU A 64 18.18 8.71 -15.17
C LEU A 64 17.98 7.54 -14.19
N THR A 65 17.66 7.85 -12.93
CA THR A 65 17.39 6.85 -11.90
C THR A 65 16.12 6.07 -12.22
N GLN A 66 15.03 6.75 -12.59
CA GLN A 66 13.78 6.11 -13.00
C GLN A 66 13.97 5.25 -14.26
N ASP A 67 14.67 5.73 -15.28
CA ASP A 67 14.94 4.96 -16.51
C ASP A 67 15.75 3.70 -16.22
N ARG A 68 16.73 3.78 -15.32
CA ARG A 68 17.51 2.62 -14.87
C ARG A 68 16.62 1.60 -14.18
N TRP A 69 15.73 2.04 -13.29
CA TRP A 69 14.77 1.17 -12.63
C TRP A 69 13.77 0.54 -13.60
N GLN A 70 13.24 1.32 -14.54
CA GLN A 70 12.31 0.81 -15.55
C GLN A 70 12.97 -0.27 -16.41
N ARG A 71 14.20 -0.06 -16.87
CA ARG A 71 14.96 -1.10 -17.60
C ARG A 71 15.20 -2.37 -16.76
N LYS A 72 15.42 -2.25 -15.46
CA LYS A 72 15.55 -3.40 -14.54
C LYS A 72 14.22 -4.18 -14.43
N VAL A 73 13.10 -3.47 -14.35
CA VAL A 73 11.77 -4.08 -14.33
C VAL A 73 11.46 -4.76 -15.66
N ASP A 74 11.68 -4.08 -16.79
CA ASP A 74 11.40 -4.59 -18.14
C ASP A 74 12.26 -5.82 -18.51
N SER A 75 13.49 -5.88 -17.99
CA SER A 75 14.38 -7.04 -18.16
C SER A 75 14.08 -8.21 -17.23
N GLY A 76 13.07 -8.08 -16.34
CA GLY A 76 12.71 -9.12 -15.38
C GLY A 76 13.76 -9.30 -14.27
N ASN A 77 14.70 -8.36 -14.11
CA ASN A 77 15.76 -8.40 -13.10
C ASN A 77 15.69 -7.15 -12.19
N PRO A 78 14.61 -6.99 -11.39
CA PRO A 78 14.38 -5.78 -10.60
C PRO A 78 15.39 -5.61 -9.45
N VAL A 79 16.06 -6.67 -9.00
CA VAL A 79 16.95 -6.64 -7.83
C VAL A 79 18.25 -7.38 -8.12
N GLN A 80 19.26 -6.63 -8.53
CA GLN A 80 20.67 -6.88 -8.24
C GLN A 80 21.34 -5.55 -7.90
#